data_AF-A0A0R6CPX6-F1
#
_entry.id   AF-A0A0R6CPX6-F1
#
_cell.length_a   1.000
_cell.length_b   1.000
_cell.length_c   1.000
_cell.angle_alpha   90.00
_cell.angle_beta   90.00
_cell.angle_gamma   90.00
#
_symmetry.space_group_name_H-M   'P 1'
#
loop_
_entity.id
_entity.type
_entity.pdbx_description
1 polymer ?
#
loop_
_entity_poly.entity_id
_entity_poly.type
_entity_poly.pdbx_seq_one_letter_code
_entity_poly.pdbx_strand_id
1 'polypeptide(L)'
;MKNLIMMMMFLTGMTILTTHPLMMSLIIIIQAIMVSLLTSMFTDNSWFSYTLFMIMIGGMMVMFIYMTSLTSNKKVNFKKTSMMYWTLILIFLYLNLDYYFINQTTMTNQITHMNNIKLESCMSKFMNYPLSMLMILMMIYLFIMMTASIKITYKKHGPIRQK
;
A
#
# COMPACT_ATOMS: atom_id res chain seq x y z
N MET A 1 -15.72 -8.20 -1.51
CA MET A 1 -14.32 -8.60 -1.29
C MET A 1 -13.63 -9.14 -2.55
N LYS A 2 -14.13 -10.19 -3.23
CA LYS A 2 -13.46 -10.76 -4.42
C LYS A 2 -13.18 -9.73 -5.54
N ASN A 3 -14.14 -8.87 -5.89
CA ASN A 3 -13.94 -7.83 -6.91
C ASN A 3 -12.84 -6.83 -6.52
N LEU A 4 -12.77 -6.45 -5.25
CA LEU A 4 -11.70 -5.60 -4.72
C LEU A 4 -10.35 -6.32 -4.78
N ILE A 5 -10.29 -7.61 -4.42
CA ILE A 5 -9.07 -8.44 -4.50
C ILE A 5 -8.61 -8.60 -5.96
N MET A 6 -9.53 -8.80 -6.90
CA MET A 6 -9.19 -8.86 -8.32
C MET A 6 -8.69 -7.52 -8.84
N MET A 7 -9.32 -6.41 -8.45
CA MET A 7 -8.87 -5.07 -8.82
C MET A 7 -7.48 -4.78 -8.25
N MET A 8 -7.17 -5.28 -7.05
CA MET A 8 -5.84 -5.23 -6.47
C MET A 8 -4.82 -6.02 -7.27
N MET A 9 -5.13 -7.25 -7.67
CA MET A 9 -4.24 -8.07 -8.52
C MET A 9 -3.97 -7.38 -9.85
N PHE A 10 -4.99 -6.78 -10.47
CA PHE A 10 -4.83 -5.99 -11.69
C PHE A 10 -3.90 -4.79 -11.48
N LEU A 11 -4.11 -4.00 -10.42
CA LEU A 11 -3.25 -2.86 -10.09
C LEU A 11 -1.80 -3.28 -9.83
N THR A 12 -1.57 -4.41 -9.16
CA THR A 12 -0.20 -4.93 -8.97
C THR A 12 0.47 -5.28 -10.30
N GLY A 13 -0.24 -5.92 -11.23
CA GLY A 13 0.28 -6.18 -12.58
C GLY A 13 0.63 -4.88 -13.32
N MET A 14 -0.19 -3.83 -13.15
CA MET A 14 0.06 -2.51 -13.73
C MET A 14 1.34 -1.86 -13.16
N THR A 15 1.60 -1.97 -11.86
CA THR A 15 2.82 -1.39 -11.25
C THR A 15 4.11 -1.96 -11.83
N ILE A 16 4.16 -3.27 -12.09
CA ILE A 16 5.33 -3.97 -12.62
C ILE A 16 5.65 -3.49 -14.05
N LEU A 17 4.62 -3.17 -14.83
CA LEU A 17 4.74 -2.77 -16.23
C LEU A 17 5.09 -1.28 -16.39
N THR A 18 4.79 -0.44 -15.40
CA THR A 18 5.10 0.99 -15.48
C THR A 18 6.56 1.29 -15.21
N THR A 19 7.21 1.98 -16.16
CA THR A 19 8.60 2.44 -16.01
C THR A 19 8.71 3.88 -15.53
N HIS A 20 7.67 4.70 -15.73
CA HIS A 20 7.72 6.11 -15.36
C HIS A 20 7.39 6.28 -13.86
N PRO A 21 8.29 6.89 -13.05
CA PRO A 21 8.15 6.95 -11.59
C PRO A 21 6.86 7.66 -11.14
N LEU A 22 6.43 8.70 -11.87
CA LEU A 22 5.15 9.37 -11.60
C LEU A 22 3.95 8.43 -11.78
N MET A 23 3.89 7.67 -12.88
CA MET A 23 2.77 6.74 -13.11
C MET A 23 2.78 5.62 -12.09
N MET A 24 3.97 5.12 -11.74
CA MET A 24 4.11 4.11 -10.70
C MET A 24 3.62 4.62 -9.34
N SER A 25 3.97 5.85 -8.95
CA SER A 25 3.48 6.45 -7.70
C SER A 25 1.96 6.61 -7.66
N LEU A 26 1.33 6.98 -8.78
CA LEU A 26 -0.13 7.11 -8.87
C LEU A 26 -0.83 5.75 -8.71
N ILE A 27 -0.32 4.69 -9.36
CA ILE A 27 -0.90 3.35 -9.25
C ILE A 27 -0.79 2.84 -7.81
N ILE A 28 0.35 3.06 -7.15
CA ILE A 28 0.53 2.60 -5.77
C ILE A 28 -0.38 3.39 -4.80
N ILE A 29 -0.70 4.67 -5.06
CA ILE A 29 -1.67 5.42 -4.24
C ILE A 29 -3.06 4.76 -4.35
N ILE A 30 -3.50 4.47 -5.57
CA ILE A 30 -4.79 3.79 -5.79
C ILE A 30 -4.80 2.41 -5.10
N GLN A 31 -3.68 1.67 -5.20
CA GLN A 31 -3.53 0.39 -4.51
C GLN A 31 -3.63 0.54 -2.99
N ALA A 32 -3.01 1.56 -2.38
CA ALA A 32 -3.09 1.80 -0.95
C ALA A 32 -4.52 2.10 -0.47
N ILE A 33 -5.29 2.88 -1.25
CA ILE A 33 -6.72 3.11 -0.99
C ILE A 33 -7.46 1.77 -0.97
N MET A 34 -7.23 0.92 -1.97
CA MET A 34 -7.90 -0.37 -2.10
C MET A 34 -7.50 -1.38 -0.99
N VAL A 35 -6.25 -1.36 -0.52
CA VAL A 35 -5.85 -2.14 0.69
C VAL A 35 -6.62 -1.65 1.92
N SER A 36 -6.68 -0.34 2.13
CA SER A 36 -7.37 0.21 3.30
C SER A 36 -8.87 -0.17 3.30
N LEU A 37 -9.51 -0.15 2.14
CA LEU A 37 -10.90 -0.61 1.98
C LEU A 37 -11.08 -2.12 2.18
N LEU A 38 -10.11 -2.95 1.78
CA LEU A 38 -10.18 -4.38 2.05
C LEU A 38 -10.01 -4.68 3.54
N THR A 39 -9.05 -4.03 4.19
CA THR A 39 -8.79 -4.24 5.63
C THR A 39 -9.95 -3.80 6.50
N SER A 40 -10.65 -2.71 6.15
CA SER A 40 -11.86 -2.29 6.85
C SER A 40 -13.01 -3.30 6.72
N MET A 41 -13.06 -4.09 5.65
CA MET A 41 -14.05 -5.16 5.51
C MET A 41 -13.73 -6.41 6.33
N PHE A 42 -12.45 -6.65 6.67
CA PHE A 42 -12.03 -7.82 7.43
C PHE A 42 -12.07 -7.63 8.95
N THR A 43 -11.95 -6.38 9.42
CA THR A 43 -11.91 -6.06 10.84
C THR A 43 -13.08 -5.20 11.24
N ASP A 44 -13.78 -5.57 12.31
CA ASP A 44 -14.92 -4.80 12.82
C ASP A 44 -14.53 -3.38 13.29
N ASN A 45 -13.24 -3.17 13.62
CA ASN A 45 -12.71 -1.85 13.98
C ASN A 45 -11.91 -1.21 12.83
N SER A 46 -12.38 -0.05 12.36
CA SER A 46 -11.78 0.70 11.26
C SER A 46 -10.44 1.38 11.59
N TRP A 47 -10.03 1.42 12.86
CA TRP A 47 -8.76 2.07 13.28
C TRP A 47 -7.53 1.53 12.54
N PHE A 48 -7.43 0.21 12.34
CA PHE A 48 -6.31 -0.37 11.60
C PHE A 48 -6.30 0.05 10.13
N SER A 49 -7.47 0.05 9.48
CA SER A 49 -7.59 0.51 8.09
C SER A 49 -7.23 2.00 7.92
N TYR A 50 -7.61 2.82 8.90
CA TYR A 50 -7.30 4.26 8.90
C TYR A 50 -5.81 4.53 9.09
N THR A 51 -5.17 3.89 10.08
CA THR A 51 -3.72 4.06 10.32
C THR A 51 -2.89 3.60 9.12
N LEU A 52 -3.27 2.48 8.47
CA LEU A 52 -2.62 1.99 7.25
C LEU A 52 -2.73 3.01 6.11
N PHE A 53 -3.91 3.60 5.91
CA PHE A 53 -4.14 4.61 4.88
C PHE A 53 -3.24 5.85 5.07
N MET A 54 -3.21 6.39 6.30
CA MET A 54 -2.46 7.61 6.60
C MET A 54 -0.94 7.42 6.42
N ILE A 55 -0.39 6.30 6.88
CA ILE A 55 1.05 6.02 6.78
C ILE A 55 1.44 5.82 5.31
N MET A 56 0.65 5.06 4.54
CA MET A 56 0.96 4.80 3.13
C MET A 56 0.91 6.07 2.28
N ILE A 57 -0.14 6.90 2.41
CA ILE A 57 -0.24 8.14 1.63
C ILE A 57 0.87 9.13 2.02
N GLY A 58 1.15 9.28 3.31
CA GLY A 58 2.20 10.18 3.80
C GLY A 58 3.58 9.84 3.21
N GLY A 59 4.00 8.57 3.28
CA GLY A 59 5.29 8.14 2.74
C GLY A 59 5.38 8.28 1.22
N MET A 60 4.27 8.03 0.52
CA MET A 60 4.21 8.12 -0.94
C MET A 60 4.23 9.54 -1.49
N MET A 61 3.62 10.50 -0.79
CA MET A 61 3.69 11.91 -1.19
C MET A 61 5.12 12.46 -1.11
N VAL A 62 5.90 12.05 -0.10
CA VAL A 62 7.32 12.45 0.02
C VAL A 62 8.14 11.91 -1.14
N MET A 63 7.95 10.64 -1.50
CA MET A 63 8.60 10.01 -2.66
C MET A 63 8.20 10.68 -3.98
N PHE A 64 6.93 11.09 -4.12
CA PHE A 64 6.45 11.81 -5.30
C PHE A 64 7.15 13.15 -5.50
N ILE A 65 7.29 13.96 -4.43
CA ILE A 65 7.99 15.24 -4.48
C ILE A 65 9.47 15.03 -4.85
N TYR A 66 10.10 14.01 -4.26
CA TYR A 66 11.50 13.68 -4.57
C TYR A 66 11.70 13.33 -6.05
N MET A 67 10.87 12.44 -6.61
CA MET A 67 11.02 12.01 -8.00
C MET A 67 10.71 13.11 -9.01
N THR A 68 9.69 13.93 -8.76
CA THR A 68 9.37 15.09 -9.62
C THR A 68 10.48 16.14 -9.62
N SER A 69 11.26 16.26 -8.53
CA SER A 69 12.41 17.16 -8.47
C SER A 69 13.65 16.66 -9.24
N LEU A 70 13.74 15.35 -9.50
CA LEU A 70 14.92 14.71 -10.11
C LEU A 70 14.79 14.51 -11.63
N THR A 71 13.59 14.28 -12.15
CA THR A 71 13.40 13.94 -13.56
C THR A 71 12.91 15.13 -14.36
N SER A 72 13.62 15.49 -15.43
CA SER A 72 13.05 16.33 -16.50
C SER A 72 11.80 15.64 -17.07
N ASN A 73 10.76 16.41 -17.40
CA ASN A 73 9.45 15.96 -17.94
C ASN A 73 9.58 15.19 -19.27
N LYS A 74 10.24 14.03 -19.28
CA LYS A 74 10.34 13.15 -20.44
C LYS A 74 8.95 12.57 -20.70
N LYS A 75 8.46 12.77 -21.92
CA LYS A 75 7.15 12.25 -22.34
C LYS A 75 7.10 10.74 -22.12
N VAL A 76 6.00 10.27 -21.54
CA VAL A 76 5.77 8.86 -21.25
C VAL A 76 5.62 8.09 -22.59
N ASN A 77 6.52 7.14 -22.85
CA ASN A 77 6.46 6.30 -24.05
C ASN A 77 5.53 5.10 -23.83
N PHE A 78 4.25 5.25 -24.18
CA PHE A 78 3.20 4.23 -23.98
C PHE A 78 3.23 3.04 -24.97
N LYS A 79 4.05 3.09 -26.03
CA LYS A 79 3.95 2.14 -27.16
C LYS A 79 4.32 0.69 -26.82
N LYS A 80 5.29 0.44 -25.92
CA LYS A 80 5.66 -0.93 -25.51
C LYS A 80 4.78 -1.46 -24.38
N THR A 81 4.26 -0.58 -23.53
CA THR A 81 3.45 -0.96 -22.38
C THR A 81 2.01 -1.30 -22.77
N SER A 82 1.50 -0.76 -23.88
CA SER A 82 0.11 -0.97 -24.31
C SER A 82 -0.25 -2.44 -24.53
N MET A 83 0.60 -3.22 -25.21
CA MET A 83 0.29 -4.63 -25.52
C MET A 83 0.23 -5.51 -24.25
N MET A 84 1.11 -5.25 -23.28
CA MET A 84 1.08 -5.94 -21.98
C MET A 84 -0.11 -5.52 -21.11
N TYR A 85 -0.61 -4.29 -21.27
CA TYR A 85 -1.84 -3.88 -20.60
C TYR A 85 -3.07 -4.61 -21.15
N TRP A 86 -3.13 -4.83 -22.46
CA TRP A 86 -4.22 -5.60 -23.08
C TRP A 86 -4.27 -7.05 -22.58
N THR A 87 -3.12 -7.71 -22.40
CA THR A 87 -3.10 -9.08 -21.86
C THR A 87 -3.58 -9.14 -20.41
N LEU A 88 -3.20 -8.17 -19.58
CA LEU A 88 -3.70 -8.07 -18.20
C LEU A 88 -5.22 -7.86 -18.14
N ILE A 89 -5.77 -7.05 -19.04
CA ILE A 89 -7.22 -6.81 -19.12
C ILE A 89 -7.96 -8.09 -19.50
N LEU A 90 -7.45 -8.87 -20.45
CA LEU A 90 -8.07 -10.13 -20.86
C LEU A 90 -8.06 -11.17 -19.73
N ILE A 91 -6.97 -11.27 -18.97
CA ILE A 91 -6.89 -12.13 -17.79
C ILE A 91 -7.92 -11.70 -16.74
N PHE A 92 -8.04 -10.39 -16.50
CA PHE A 92 -9.03 -9.86 -15.57
C PHE A 92 -10.47 -10.20 -15.97
N LEU A 93 -10.80 -10.06 -17.26
CA LEU A 93 -12.13 -10.41 -17.78
C LEU A 93 -12.42 -11.91 -17.66
N TYR A 94 -11.43 -12.77 -17.92
CA TYR A 94 -11.57 -14.21 -17.80
C TYR A 94 -11.88 -14.65 -16.36
N LEU A 95 -11.15 -14.10 -15.38
CA LEU A 95 -11.35 -14.42 -13.96
C LEU A 95 -12.74 -14.01 -13.42
N ASN A 96 -13.39 -13.02 -14.05
CA ASN A 96 -14.72 -12.57 -13.65
C ASN A 96 -15.85 -13.49 -14.16
N LEU A 97 -15.63 -14.23 -15.25
CA LEU A 97 -16.67 -15.08 -15.85
C LEU A 97 -17.01 -16.29 -14.97
N ASP A 98 -16.00 -16.91 -14.34
CA ASP A 98 -16.19 -18.10 -13.49
C ASP A 98 -17.02 -17.82 -12.23
N TYR A 99 -17.19 -16.56 -11.84
CA TYR A 99 -17.85 -16.20 -10.59
C TYR A 99 -19.37 -16.23 -10.64
N TYR A 100 -19.98 -16.01 -11.81
CA TYR A 100 -21.44 -16.06 -11.93
C TYR A 100 -22.01 -17.43 -11.51
N PHE A 101 -21.21 -18.50 -11.57
CA PHE A 101 -21.64 -19.86 -11.27
C PHE A 101 -21.37 -20.33 -9.82
N ILE A 102 -20.42 -19.71 -9.09
CA ILE A 102 -19.94 -20.24 -7.79
C ILE A 102 -20.59 -19.51 -6.60
N ASN A 103 -21.20 -18.35 -6.82
CA ASN A 103 -21.51 -17.42 -5.73
C ASN A 103 -22.84 -17.63 -5.00
N GLN A 104 -23.58 -18.69 -5.29
CA GLN A 104 -24.89 -18.91 -4.64
C GLN A 104 -24.84 -19.69 -3.32
N THR A 105 -23.73 -20.33 -2.93
CA THR A 105 -23.86 -21.42 -1.95
C THR A 105 -23.04 -21.39 -0.65
N THR A 106 -22.01 -20.55 -0.43
CA THR A 106 -21.06 -20.93 0.65
C THR A 106 -20.54 -19.92 1.67
N MET A 107 -20.86 -18.62 1.65
CA MET A 107 -20.04 -17.68 2.47
C MET A 107 -20.74 -16.73 3.44
N THR A 108 -22.04 -16.83 3.69
CA THR A 108 -22.72 -15.77 4.47
C THR A 108 -22.89 -16.03 5.98
N ASN A 109 -22.79 -17.26 6.51
CA ASN A 109 -23.40 -17.51 7.84
C ASN A 109 -22.50 -17.93 9.01
N GLN A 110 -21.17 -18.02 8.90
CA GLN A 110 -20.35 -18.55 10.02
C GLN A 110 -19.36 -17.57 10.67
N ILE A 111 -19.16 -16.37 10.13
CA ILE A 111 -18.09 -15.46 10.61
C ILE A 111 -18.60 -14.40 11.60
N THR A 112 -19.91 -14.16 11.68
CA THR A 112 -20.48 -13.00 12.38
C THR A 112 -20.57 -13.09 13.90
N HIS A 113 -20.36 -14.26 14.52
CA HIS A 113 -20.67 -14.43 15.95
C HIS A 113 -19.48 -14.49 16.94
N MET A 114 -18.23 -14.47 16.48
CA MET A 114 -17.07 -14.59 17.40
C MET A 114 -16.16 -13.34 17.52
N ASN A 115 -16.31 -12.32 16.66
CA ASN A 115 -15.25 -11.32 16.47
C ASN A 115 -15.38 -10.02 17.28
N ASN A 116 -16.57 -9.63 17.73
CA ASN A 116 -16.76 -8.30 18.34
C ASN A 116 -16.10 -8.13 19.72
N ILE A 117 -15.91 -9.20 20.49
CA ILE A 117 -15.52 -9.08 21.92
C ILE A 117 -13.99 -9.02 22.12
N LYS A 118 -13.16 -9.36 21.11
CA LYS A 118 -11.70 -9.40 21.26
C LYS A 118 -10.93 -8.24 20.63
N LEU A 119 -11.51 -7.52 19.67
CA LEU A 119 -10.73 -6.56 18.86
C LEU A 119 -10.39 -5.24 19.58
N GLU A 120 -11.26 -4.73 20.45
CA GLU A 120 -10.97 -3.51 21.24
C GLU A 120 -9.77 -3.68 22.19
N SER A 121 -9.54 -4.91 22.67
CA SER A 121 -8.39 -5.24 23.54
C SER A 121 -7.04 -5.32 22.78
N CYS A 122 -7.05 -5.27 21.45
CA CYS A 122 -5.82 -5.48 20.66
C CYS A 122 -4.89 -4.25 20.73
N MET A 123 -5.44 -3.03 20.78
CA MET A 123 -4.64 -1.80 20.81
C MET A 123 -3.91 -1.61 22.15
N SER A 124 -4.58 -1.90 23.27
CA SER A 124 -3.98 -1.81 24.60
C SER A 124 -2.99 -2.94 24.88
N LYS A 125 -2.97 -3.99 24.05
CA LYS A 125 -2.11 -5.16 24.23
C LYS A 125 -0.62 -4.81 24.17
N PHE A 126 -0.23 -3.86 23.33
CA PHE A 126 1.18 -3.41 23.21
C PHE A 126 1.65 -2.55 24.39
N MET A 127 0.73 -1.97 25.15
CA MET A 127 1.07 -1.22 26.36
C MET A 127 1.31 -2.16 27.55
N ASN A 128 0.76 -3.38 27.51
CA ASN A 128 0.86 -4.33 28.60
C ASN A 128 2.09 -5.24 28.47
N TYR A 129 2.65 -5.64 29.61
CA TYR A 129 3.69 -6.67 29.64
C TYR A 129 3.13 -8.02 29.13
N PRO A 130 3.86 -8.82 28.32
CA PRO A 130 5.26 -8.66 27.89
C PRO A 130 5.46 -7.87 26.59
N LEU A 131 4.38 -7.52 25.88
CA LEU A 131 4.45 -6.87 24.57
C LEU A 131 4.96 -5.43 24.63
N SER A 132 4.92 -4.79 25.79
CA SER A 132 5.55 -3.48 26.03
C SER A 132 7.05 -3.46 25.69
N MET A 133 7.75 -4.59 25.78
CA MET A 133 9.15 -4.69 25.33
C MET A 133 9.29 -4.47 23.82
N LEU A 134 8.35 -4.96 23.03
CA LEU A 134 8.33 -4.72 21.59
C LEU A 134 8.08 -3.23 21.27
N MET A 135 7.25 -2.55 22.07
CA MET A 135 7.04 -1.12 21.93
C MET A 135 8.33 -0.32 22.19
N ILE A 136 9.07 -0.65 23.24
CA ILE A 136 10.36 -0.01 23.55
C ILE A 136 11.37 -0.25 22.41
N LEU A 137 11.44 -1.46 21.85
CA LEU A 137 12.30 -1.76 20.71
C LEU A 137 11.97 -0.88 19.50
N MET A 138 10.69 -0.69 19.17
CA MET A 138 10.26 0.14 18.05
C MET A 138 10.63 1.62 18.25
N MET A 139 10.53 2.13 19.49
CA MET A 139 10.97 3.50 19.81
C MET A 139 12.47 3.69 19.56
N ILE A 140 13.29 2.76 20.03
CA ILE A 140 14.75 2.79 19.81
C ILE A 140 15.06 2.68 18.32
N TYR A 141 14.38 1.81 17.57
CA TYR A 141 14.53 1.68 16.13
C TYR A 141 14.26 3.00 15.40
N LEU A 142 13.13 3.64 15.65
CA LEU A 142 12.79 4.92 15.02
C LEU A 142 13.80 6.03 15.38
N PHE A 143 14.29 6.05 16.62
CA PHE A 143 15.33 6.99 17.05
C PHE A 143 16.64 6.77 16.28
N ILE A 144 17.10 5.53 16.15
CA ILE A 144 18.29 5.19 15.36
C ILE A 144 18.09 5.62 13.90
N MET A 145 16.93 5.33 13.29
CA MET A 145 16.63 5.73 11.91
C MET A 145 16.69 7.26 11.70
N MET A 146 16.20 8.04 12.67
CA MET A 146 16.30 9.51 12.61
C MET A 146 17.76 9.99 12.70
N THR A 147 18.57 9.41 13.60
CA THR A 147 20.00 9.80 13.67
C THR A 147 20.78 9.37 12.42
N ALA A 148 20.46 8.21 11.86
CA ALA A 148 21.08 7.71 10.64
C ALA A 148 20.74 8.58 9.43
N SER A 149 19.48 9.03 9.29
CA SER A 149 19.07 9.89 8.18
C SER A 149 19.81 11.24 8.19
N ILE A 150 20.03 11.84 9.37
CA ILE A 150 20.84 13.07 9.52
C ILE A 150 22.30 12.83 9.11
N LYS A 151 22.89 11.70 9.49
CA LYS A 151 24.27 11.36 9.09
C LYS A 151 24.41 11.14 7.57
N ILE A 152 23.40 10.55 6.92
CA ILE A 152 23.40 10.33 5.46
C ILE A 152 23.27 11.65 4.69
N THR A 153 22.44 12.59 5.19
CA THR A 153 22.24 13.89 4.54
C THR A 153 23.38 14.88 4.79
N TYR A 154 24.15 14.72 5.87
CA TYR A 154 25.33 15.54 6.17
C TYR A 154 26.52 15.16 5.27
N LYS A 155 26.46 15.50 3.98
CA LYS A 155 27.62 15.49 3.07
C LYS A 155 28.25 16.88 3.03
N LYS A 156 29.52 16.98 3.42
CA LYS A 156 30.33 18.22 3.37
C LYS A 156 30.86 18.54 1.96
N HIS A 157 30.04 18.42 0.93
CA HIS A 157 30.43 18.86 -0.41
C HIS A 157 29.51 19.97 -0.89
N GLY A 158 30.13 21.00 -1.49
CA GLY A 158 29.48 22.24 -1.91
C GLY A 158 28.27 22.02 -2.82
N PRO A 159 27.49 23.08 -3.09
CA PRO A 159 26.17 22.98 -3.69
C PRO A 159 26.18 22.11 -4.96
N ILE A 160 25.22 21.18 -5.04
CA ILE A 160 24.99 20.26 -6.18
C ILE A 160 24.64 21.01 -7.47
N ARG A 161 24.46 22.34 -7.40
CA ARG A 161 24.29 23.21 -8.57
C ARG A 161 25.52 24.10 -8.76
N GLN A 162 26.33 23.77 -9.77
CA GLN A 162 27.14 24.80 -10.42
C GLN A 162 26.19 25.75 -11.19
N LYS A 163 26.48 27.05 -11.15
CA LYS A 163 25.71 28.08 -11.85
C LYS A 163 25.59 27.80 -13.33
#